data_AF-A0A7E4UXQ6-F1
#
_entry.id   AF-A0A7E4UXQ6-F1
#
_cell.length_a   1.000
_cell.length_b   1.000
_cell.length_c   1.000
_cell.angle_alpha   90.00
_cell.angle_beta   90.00
_cell.angle_gamma   90.00
#
_symmetry.space_group_name_H-M   'P 1'
#
loop_
_entity.id
_entity.type
_entity.pdbx_description
1 polymer ?
#
loop_
_entity_poly.entity_id
_entity_poly.type
_entity_poly.pdbx_seq_one_letter_code
_entity_poly.pdbx_strand_id
1 'polypeptide(L)'
;MSVFVQLFVISSLICVVFGQDTSTVVSASNACASTLCQIGERCVLKQVQCVRAPCPPIAECVPIPSISTWPVRRSTRDAVQCGPNEYYTTCGACEGTCADRHPDCAEGCLKAGCYCPRGFIRDKAGRCAYEDVCDPTF
;
A
#
# COMPACT_ATOMS: atom_id res chain seq x y z
N MET A 1 16.53 -40.18 -3.80
CA MET A 1 15.38 -41.07 -4.07
C MET A 1 15.56 -42.34 -3.25
N SER A 2 14.97 -42.37 -2.06
CA SER A 2 14.76 -43.59 -1.27
C SER A 2 13.58 -43.29 -0.37
N VAL A 3 12.40 -43.74 -0.80
CA VAL A 3 11.15 -43.59 -0.07
C VAL A 3 11.03 -44.80 0.83
N PHE A 4 11.25 -44.62 2.14
CA PHE A 4 10.95 -45.66 3.11
C PHE A 4 9.43 -45.71 3.30
N VAL A 5 8.80 -46.70 2.66
CA VAL A 5 7.38 -47.04 2.87
C VAL A 5 7.32 -48.03 4.03
N GLN A 6 7.20 -47.54 5.27
CA GLN A 6 6.83 -48.42 6.38
C GLN A 6 5.31 -48.60 6.35
N LEU A 7 4.88 -49.75 5.83
CA LEU A 7 3.51 -50.25 5.95
C LEU A 7 3.23 -50.57 7.42
N PHE A 8 2.42 -49.76 8.09
CA PHE A 8 1.64 -50.21 9.23
C PHE A 8 0.17 -50.26 8.83
N VAL A 9 -0.31 -51.48 8.61
CA VAL A 9 -1.72 -51.79 8.38
C VAL A 9 -2.37 -51.94 9.75
N ILE A 10 -3.15 -50.93 10.18
CA ILE A 10 -4.09 -51.10 11.29
C ILE A 10 -5.48 -50.79 10.74
N SER A 11 -6.31 -51.82 10.80
CA SER A 11 -7.69 -51.97 10.36
C SER A 11 -8.55 -50.68 10.29
N SER A 12 -8.98 -50.37 9.07
CA SER A 12 -10.36 -49.96 8.70
C SER A 12 -10.95 -48.61 9.15
N LEU A 13 -10.20 -47.66 9.69
CA LEU A 13 -10.59 -46.25 9.60
C LEU A 13 -9.45 -45.46 8.95
N ILE A 14 -9.70 -44.98 7.73
CA ILE A 14 -8.84 -44.04 7.02
C ILE A 14 -8.88 -42.71 7.80
N CYS A 15 -8.01 -42.57 8.80
CA CYS A 15 -7.56 -41.27 9.27
C CYS A 15 -6.23 -41.00 8.58
N VAL A 16 -6.30 -40.41 7.40
CA VAL A 16 -5.13 -39.73 6.89
C VAL A 16 -4.91 -38.54 7.79
N VAL A 17 -3.93 -38.62 8.70
CA VAL A 17 -3.43 -37.44 9.39
C VAL A 17 -2.61 -36.67 8.36
N PHE A 18 -3.29 -35.96 7.46
CA PHE A 18 -2.71 -34.76 6.85
C PHE A 18 -3.07 -33.59 7.76
N GLY A 19 -2.41 -33.55 8.92
CA GLY A 19 -2.24 -32.29 9.64
C GLY A 19 -1.26 -31.42 8.87
N GLN A 20 -1.66 -30.92 7.71
CA GLN A 20 -1.14 -29.67 7.17
C GLN A 20 -2.06 -28.56 7.64
N ASP A 21 -2.23 -28.45 8.95
CA ASP A 21 -2.89 -27.30 9.53
C ASP A 21 -1.87 -26.17 9.56
N THR A 22 -2.02 -25.34 8.53
CA THR A 22 -1.82 -23.90 8.52
C THR A 22 -0.48 -23.45 9.03
N SER A 23 0.31 -22.84 8.14
CA SER A 23 1.32 -21.83 8.45
C SER A 23 1.20 -21.32 9.89
N THR A 24 1.85 -21.99 10.84
CA THR A 24 2.26 -21.30 12.05
C THR A 24 3.31 -20.39 11.47
N VAL A 25 2.88 -19.16 11.22
CA VAL A 25 3.78 -18.03 11.27
C VAL A 25 4.56 -18.30 12.54
N VAL A 26 5.78 -18.82 12.40
CA VAL A 26 6.80 -18.68 13.42
C VAL A 26 6.99 -17.17 13.40
N SER A 27 6.08 -16.45 14.05
CA SER A 27 6.28 -15.10 14.52
C SER A 27 7.48 -15.30 15.39
N ALA A 28 8.66 -15.06 14.80
CA ALA A 28 9.92 -15.07 15.50
C ALA A 28 9.65 -14.24 16.75
N SER A 29 9.61 -14.90 17.91
CA SER A 29 9.25 -14.29 19.18
C SER A 29 10.36 -13.33 19.56
N ASN A 30 10.31 -12.15 18.98
CA ASN A 30 11.26 -11.08 19.19
C ASN A 30 10.59 -10.00 20.04
N ALA A 31 11.37 -9.04 20.52
CA ALA A 31 10.88 -8.01 21.42
C ALA A 31 9.69 -7.20 20.85
N CYS A 32 9.51 -7.13 19.52
CA CYS A 32 8.37 -6.47 18.89
C CYS A 32 7.06 -7.29 18.94
N ALA A 33 7.13 -8.61 19.16
CA ALA A 33 5.94 -9.45 19.24
C ALA A 33 5.07 -9.14 20.47
N SER A 34 5.66 -8.62 21.53
CA SER A 34 4.98 -8.25 22.78
C SER A 34 4.91 -6.74 23.03
N THR A 35 5.36 -5.92 22.07
CA THR A 35 5.40 -4.46 22.22
C THR A 35 4.28 -3.82 21.40
N LEU A 36 3.37 -3.12 22.06
CA LEU A 36 2.31 -2.33 21.43
C LEU A 36 2.74 -0.86 21.39
N CYS A 37 3.16 -0.39 20.21
CA CYS A 37 3.48 1.02 19.99
C CYS A 37 2.21 1.88 19.85
N GLN A 38 2.34 3.19 20.02
CA GLN A 38 1.21 4.11 19.89
C GLN A 38 0.77 4.26 18.43
N ILE A 39 -0.41 4.87 18.22
CA ILE A 39 -0.93 5.16 16.87
C ILE A 39 0.07 6.07 16.14
N GLY A 40 0.53 5.64 14.96
CA GLY A 40 1.52 6.39 14.18
C GLY A 40 2.97 5.95 14.40
N GLU A 41 3.21 4.90 15.17
CA GLU A 41 4.53 4.31 15.39
C GLU A 41 4.62 2.88 14.85
N ARG A 42 5.82 2.47 14.45
CA ARG A 42 6.13 1.08 14.11
C ARG A 42 7.22 0.55 15.02
N CYS A 43 7.10 -0.71 15.39
CA CYS A 43 8.16 -1.38 16.13
C CYS A 43 9.31 -1.79 15.20
N VAL A 44 10.53 -1.47 15.60
CA VAL A 44 11.76 -1.94 14.96
C VAL A 44 12.66 -2.63 15.98
N LEU A 45 13.33 -3.69 15.54
CA LEU A 45 14.35 -4.36 16.36
C LEU A 45 15.65 -3.58 16.26
N LYS A 46 16.08 -2.99 17.37
CA LYS A 46 17.36 -2.30 17.46
C LYS A 46 18.41 -3.20 18.11
N GLN A 47 19.51 -3.42 17.41
CA GLN A 47 20.68 -4.08 17.99
C GLN A 47 21.36 -3.10 18.95
N VAL A 48 21.33 -3.42 20.24
CA VAL A 48 22.04 -2.63 21.26
C VAL A 48 23.48 -3.10 21.41
N GLN A 49 24.36 -2.16 21.73
CA GLN A 49 25.73 -2.46 22.14
C GLN A 49 25.73 -2.51 23.67
N CYS A 50 25.77 -3.72 24.22
CA CYS A 50 25.78 -3.97 25.65
C CYS A 50 27.21 -4.25 26.13
N VAL A 51 27.50 -3.99 27.42
CA VAL A 51 28.85 -4.14 27.99
C VAL A 51 29.30 -5.61 28.03
N ARG A 52 28.36 -6.57 28.07
CA ARG A 52 28.62 -8.01 28.10
C ARG A 52 27.66 -8.77 27.20
N ALA A 53 28.20 -9.57 26.29
CA ALA A 53 27.45 -10.39 25.34
C ALA A 53 26.77 -11.61 25.99
N PRO A 54 25.69 -12.17 25.39
CA PRO A 54 25.06 -11.75 24.13
C PRO A 54 24.14 -10.53 24.28
N CYS A 55 24.15 -9.62 23.29
CA CYS A 55 23.25 -8.46 23.23
C CYS A 55 22.02 -8.80 22.37
N PRO A 56 20.87 -9.22 22.96
CA PRO A 56 19.66 -9.45 22.18
C PRO A 56 19.11 -8.12 21.63
N PRO A 57 18.45 -8.14 20.46
CA PRO A 57 17.81 -6.95 19.91
C PRO A 57 16.62 -6.52 20.79
N ILE A 58 16.49 -5.21 21.01
CA ILE A 58 15.38 -4.63 21.77
C ILE A 58 14.29 -4.14 20.81
N ALA A 59 13.06 -4.01 21.30
CA ALA A 59 12.00 -3.31 20.60
C ALA A 59 12.14 -1.80 20.81
N GLU A 60 12.21 -1.05 19.72
CA GLU A 60 12.14 0.40 19.73
C GLU A 60 10.92 0.83 18.90
N CYS A 61 10.01 1.61 19.49
CA CYS A 61 8.92 2.25 18.77
C CYS A 61 9.48 3.49 18.09
N VAL A 62 9.50 3.47 16.76
CA VAL A 62 9.89 4.64 15.96
C VAL A 62 8.65 5.22 15.31
N PRO A 63 8.55 6.55 15.17
CA PRO A 63 7.51 7.16 14.35
C PRO A 63 7.50 6.50 12.98
N ILE A 64 6.33 6.06 12.52
CA ILE A 64 6.15 5.74 11.11
C ILE A 64 6.49 7.05 10.40
N PRO A 65 7.44 7.08 9.45
CA PRO A 65 7.71 8.27 8.68
C PRO A 65 6.41 8.65 8.00
N SER A 66 5.70 9.59 8.62
CA SER A 66 4.51 10.16 8.05
C SER A 66 4.99 10.89 6.81
N ILE A 67 4.18 10.83 5.75
CA ILE A 67 4.38 11.63 4.54
C ILE A 67 4.49 13.13 4.89
N SER A 68 4.13 13.53 6.13
CA SER A 68 4.14 14.90 6.62
C SER A 68 5.43 15.39 7.30
N THR A 69 6.36 14.53 7.75
CA THR A 69 7.57 15.00 8.49
C THR A 69 8.88 14.85 7.73
N TRP A 70 8.85 14.43 6.47
CA TRP A 70 10.00 14.68 5.61
C TRP A 70 10.15 16.20 5.45
N PRO A 71 11.31 16.80 5.78
CA PRO A 71 11.60 18.13 5.28
C PRO A 71 11.54 17.99 3.77
N VAL A 72 10.51 18.59 3.16
CA VAL A 72 10.33 18.59 1.71
C VAL A 72 11.53 19.32 1.14
N ARG A 73 12.62 18.60 0.90
CA ARG A 73 13.61 19.01 -0.08
C ARG A 73 12.80 19.04 -1.36
N ARG A 74 12.50 20.26 -1.82
CA ARG A 74 11.96 20.52 -3.16
C ARG A 74 13.03 20.00 -4.11
N SER A 75 12.92 18.70 -4.43
CA SER A 75 13.90 17.98 -5.22
C SER A 75 13.60 18.30 -6.68
N THR A 76 14.49 19.09 -7.26
CA THR A 76 14.54 19.42 -8.67
C THR A 76 14.94 18.17 -9.48
N ARG A 77 13.96 17.27 -9.71
CA ARG A 77 13.80 16.40 -10.90
C ARG A 77 12.61 15.43 -10.73
N ASP A 78 11.45 15.90 -11.18
CA ASP A 78 10.49 15.19 -12.04
C ASP A 78 9.84 13.87 -11.56
N ALA A 79 9.30 13.86 -10.34
CA ALA A 79 8.02 13.18 -10.15
C ALA A 79 6.93 14.24 -10.40
N VAL A 80 6.21 14.15 -11.52
CA VAL A 80 5.03 15.00 -11.76
C VAL A 80 4.00 14.63 -10.70
N GLN A 81 3.98 15.38 -9.60
CA GLN A 81 3.05 15.17 -8.51
C GLN A 81 1.71 15.79 -8.90
N CYS A 82 0.77 14.93 -9.27
CA CYS A 82 -0.60 15.36 -9.54
C CYS A 82 -1.34 15.70 -8.24
N GLY A 83 -2.41 16.47 -8.39
CA GLY A 83 -3.30 16.84 -7.29
C GLY A 83 -4.05 15.65 -6.70
N PRO A 84 -4.86 15.88 -5.64
CA PRO A 84 -5.75 14.85 -5.13
C PRO A 84 -6.72 14.38 -6.23
N ASN A 85 -6.94 13.07 -6.32
CA ASN A 85 -7.77 12.43 -7.34
C ASN A 85 -7.32 12.68 -8.78
N GLU A 86 -6.01 12.84 -9.00
CA GLU A 86 -5.42 12.92 -10.32
C GLU A 86 -4.33 11.86 -10.48
N TYR A 87 -4.14 11.37 -11.70
CA TYR A 87 -3.05 10.47 -12.05
C TYR A 87 -2.26 11.02 -13.24
N TYR A 88 -0.95 10.82 -13.22
CA TYR A 88 -0.11 11.20 -14.35
C TYR A 88 -0.19 10.16 -15.46
N THR A 89 -0.36 10.60 -16.70
CA THR A 89 -0.31 9.76 -17.89
C THR A 89 0.40 10.48 -19.04
N THR A 90 1.11 9.73 -19.88
CA THR A 90 1.73 10.25 -21.11
C THR A 90 0.75 10.29 -22.29
N CYS A 91 -0.36 9.55 -22.19
CA CYS A 91 -1.47 9.57 -23.13
C CYS A 91 -2.71 10.05 -22.35
N GLY A 92 -3.01 11.34 -22.48
CA GLY A 92 -4.11 11.97 -21.78
C GLY A 92 -5.47 11.52 -22.31
N ALA A 93 -6.44 11.39 -21.41
CA ALA A 93 -7.83 11.15 -21.77
C ALA A 93 -8.61 12.47 -21.80
N CYS A 94 -9.67 12.52 -22.58
CA CYS A 94 -10.59 13.64 -22.58
C CYS A 94 -11.43 13.62 -21.30
N GLU A 95 -11.39 14.71 -20.52
CA GLU A 95 -12.07 14.82 -19.22
C GLU A 95 -13.33 15.68 -19.36
N GLY A 96 -14.42 15.25 -18.73
CA GLY A 96 -15.58 16.11 -18.54
C GLY A 96 -15.30 17.23 -17.53
N THR A 97 -16.14 18.26 -17.58
CA THR A 97 -16.23 19.34 -16.59
C THR A 97 -17.62 19.35 -15.95
N CYS A 98 -17.80 20.07 -14.83
CA CYS A 98 -19.14 20.21 -14.26
C CYS A 98 -20.16 20.85 -15.25
N ALA A 99 -19.69 21.67 -16.19
CA ALA A 99 -20.53 22.35 -17.19
C ALA A 99 -20.81 21.47 -18.43
N ASP A 100 -19.85 20.65 -18.82
CA ASP A 100 -19.97 19.71 -19.93
C ASP A 100 -19.35 18.37 -19.53
N ARG A 101 -20.21 17.43 -19.15
CA ARG A 101 -19.82 16.14 -18.58
C ARG A 101 -19.30 15.16 -19.62
N HIS A 102 -19.75 15.31 -20.87
CA HIS A 102 -19.39 14.44 -21.97
C HIS A 102 -19.01 15.28 -23.18
N PRO A 103 -17.84 15.94 -23.14
CA PRO A 103 -17.37 16.73 -24.25
C PRO A 103 -17.11 15.86 -25.48
N ASP A 104 -17.29 16.42 -26.67
CA ASP A 104 -16.92 15.78 -27.91
C ASP A 104 -15.39 15.71 -28.01
N CYS A 105 -14.85 14.50 -27.95
CA CYS A 105 -13.41 14.27 -27.91
C CYS A 105 -12.88 13.80 -29.26
N ALA A 106 -11.75 14.39 -29.68
CA ALA A 106 -11.02 13.88 -30.83
C ALA A 106 -10.46 12.48 -30.54
N GLU A 107 -10.39 11.64 -31.58
CA GLU A 107 -9.77 10.33 -31.45
C GLU A 107 -8.26 10.47 -31.24
N GLY A 108 -7.71 9.71 -30.28
CA GLY A 108 -6.30 9.68 -29.96
C GLY A 108 -5.95 10.15 -28.54
N CYS A 109 -4.65 10.17 -28.25
CA CYS A 109 -4.14 10.63 -26.96
C CYS A 109 -4.09 12.16 -26.89
N LEU A 110 -4.58 12.73 -25.79
CA LEU A 110 -4.22 14.09 -25.43
C LEU A 110 -2.79 14.16 -24.88
N LYS A 111 -2.31 15.38 -24.62
CA LYS A 111 -0.98 15.67 -24.08
C LYS A 111 -0.67 14.87 -22.81
N ALA A 112 0.62 14.64 -22.55
CA ALA A 112 1.06 14.11 -21.27
C ALA A 112 0.73 15.09 -20.13
N GLY A 113 0.28 14.59 -18.99
CA GLY A 113 -0.12 15.44 -17.87
C GLY A 113 -0.87 14.69 -16.77
N CYS A 114 -1.45 15.45 -15.85
CA CYS A 114 -2.31 14.96 -14.79
C CYS A 114 -3.75 14.94 -15.27
N TYR A 115 -4.41 13.79 -15.12
CA TYR A 115 -5.78 13.56 -15.58
C TYR A 115 -6.67 12.98 -14.46
N CYS A 116 -7.96 13.24 -14.54
CA CYS A 116 -9.00 12.74 -13.67
C CYS A 116 -9.28 11.26 -14.00
N PRO A 117 -9.36 10.39 -12.99
CA PRO A 117 -9.76 9.00 -13.18
C PRO A 117 -11.19 8.92 -13.72
N ARG A 118 -11.54 7.77 -14.29
CA ARG A 118 -12.90 7.53 -14.80
C ARG A 118 -13.94 7.74 -13.70
N GLY A 119 -15.03 8.43 -14.04
CA GLY A 119 -16.08 8.82 -13.09
C GLY A 119 -15.82 10.15 -12.38
N PHE A 120 -14.68 10.80 -12.64
CA PHE A 120 -14.37 12.13 -12.13
C PHE A 120 -14.35 13.15 -13.26
N ILE A 121 -14.78 14.36 -12.94
CA ILE A 121 -14.80 15.51 -13.84
C ILE A 121 -14.10 16.70 -13.18
N ARG A 122 -13.62 17.64 -13.99
CA ARG A 122 -12.97 18.85 -13.47
C ARG A 122 -14.00 19.86 -12.97
N ASP A 123 -13.81 20.28 -11.72
CA ASP A 123 -14.51 21.42 -11.14
C ASP A 123 -13.93 22.76 -11.62
N LYS A 124 -14.59 23.88 -11.27
CA LYS A 124 -14.11 25.23 -11.64
C LYS A 124 -12.79 25.60 -10.96
N ALA A 125 -12.44 24.94 -9.86
CA ALA A 125 -11.15 25.10 -9.19
C ALA A 125 -10.04 24.24 -9.84
N GLY A 126 -10.37 23.49 -10.90
CA GLY A 126 -9.44 22.62 -11.62
C GLY A 126 -9.18 21.28 -10.96
N ARG A 127 -9.96 20.89 -9.95
CA ARG A 127 -9.81 19.64 -9.19
C ARG A 127 -10.74 18.55 -9.73
N CYS A 128 -10.31 17.30 -9.61
CA CYS A 128 -11.16 16.16 -9.96
C CYS A 128 -12.16 15.87 -8.84
N ALA A 129 -13.43 16.15 -9.13
CA ALA A 129 -14.57 15.88 -8.26
C ALA A 129 -15.43 14.77 -8.86
N TYR A 130 -16.22 14.11 -8.02
CA TYR A 130 -17.22 13.16 -8.50
C TYR A 130 -18.37 13.93 -9.18
N GLU A 131 -18.93 13.36 -10.24
CA GLU A 131 -19.97 14.00 -11.05
C GLU A 131 -21.20 14.48 -10.24
N ASP A 132 -21.55 13.75 -9.18
CA ASP A 132 -22.69 14.02 -8.29
C ASP A 132 -22.42 15.13 -7.25
N VAL A 133 -21.15 15.44 -6.98
CA VAL A 133 -20.71 16.50 -6.06
C VAL A 133 -20.50 17.85 -6.79
N CYS A 134 -20.49 17.85 -8.12
CA CYS A 134 -20.36 19.07 -8.91
C CYS A 134 -21.63 19.93 -8.84
N ASP A 135 -21.50 21.19 -8.41
CA ASP A 135 -22.50 22.23 -8.64
C ASP A 135 -22.31 22.80 -10.07
N PRO A 136 -23.25 22.60 -11.01
CA PRO A 136 -23.12 23.14 -12.36
C PRO A 136 -23.27 24.68 -12.40
N THR A 137 -23.74 25.30 -11.31
CA THR A 137 -24.18 26.69 -11.28
C THR A 137 -23.26 27.70 -10.59
N PHE A 138 -22.18 27.31 -9.90
CA PHE A 138 -21.26 28.28 -9.26
C PHE A 138 -19.78 27.93 -9.33
#